data_AF-A0A8J1VM03-F1
#
_entry.id   AF-A0A8J1VM03-F1
#
_cell.length_a   1.000
_cell.length_b   1.000
_cell.length_c   1.000
_cell.angle_alpha   90.00
_cell.angle_beta   90.00
_cell.angle_gamma   90.00
#
_symmetry.space_group_name_H-M   'P 1'
#
loop_
_entity.id
_entity.type
_entity.pdbx_description
1 polymer ?
#
loop_
_entity_poly.entity_id
_entity_poly.type
_entity_poly.pdbx_seq_one_letter_code
_entity_poly.pdbx_strand_id
1 'polypeptide(L)'
;MTRRQSDIDQAAWTSRRAGNDEVNKRSKGDKMGMSKKDVGMTAAPRKQSKTYKVPKRPYEAARLDAELKLAGEYGLRNKREIWRIQLTLSKIRRAARELLKLDDKDPKRLFEGNALIRRLVRIGVLDDTRMRLDYVLALKTEDFLERRLQTQVFKLGLAKSVHHARVLIRQRHIRVGKQVVNVPSFVVRLDSQKHVDYSLKSPYGGGRPGRVKRKRAKAATGGGEDGEQAEEEDE
;
A
#
# COMPACT_ATOMS: atom_id res chain seq x y z
N MET A 1 19.13 -41.44 45.90
CA MET A 1 18.70 -42.27 44.75
C MET A 1 18.48 -41.37 43.52
N THR A 2 19.56 -40.77 43.02
CA THR A 2 19.49 -39.63 42.07
C THR A 2 20.74 -39.60 41.18
N ARG A 3 20.96 -40.65 40.38
CA ARG A 3 22.11 -40.67 39.45
C ARG A 3 21.98 -41.65 38.28
N ARG A 4 20.77 -41.79 37.71
CA ARG A 4 20.56 -42.66 36.53
C ARG A 4 19.76 -42.05 35.39
N GLN A 5 19.17 -40.86 35.56
CA GLN A 5 18.40 -40.21 34.48
C GLN A 5 19.20 -39.17 33.69
N SER A 6 20.30 -38.63 34.22
CA SER A 6 21.13 -37.60 33.56
C SER A 6 21.99 -38.14 32.41
N ASP A 7 22.33 -39.42 32.45
CA ASP A 7 23.36 -39.98 31.55
C ASP A 7 22.75 -40.49 30.23
N ILE A 8 21.46 -40.80 30.23
CA ILE A 8 20.70 -41.22 29.04
C ILE A 8 20.48 -40.03 28.10
N ASP A 9 20.23 -38.83 28.63
CA ASP A 9 19.99 -37.62 27.82
C ASP A 9 21.28 -37.01 27.23
N GLN A 10 22.44 -37.21 27.88
CA GLN A 10 23.72 -36.79 27.32
C GLN A 10 24.19 -37.67 26.15
N ALA A 11 23.90 -38.98 26.19
CA ALA A 11 24.24 -39.91 25.10
C ALA A 11 23.40 -39.68 23.83
N ALA A 12 22.13 -39.27 23.97
CA ALA A 12 21.26 -38.96 22.84
C ALA A 12 21.66 -37.67 22.10
N TRP A 13 22.25 -36.70 22.81
CA TRP A 13 22.70 -35.44 22.22
C TRP A 13 24.03 -35.57 21.46
N THR A 14 24.96 -36.39 21.95
CA THR A 14 26.27 -36.61 21.31
C THR A 14 26.16 -37.44 20.02
N SER A 15 25.27 -38.43 19.97
CA SER A 15 25.04 -39.26 18.77
C SER A 15 24.40 -38.46 17.62
N ARG A 16 23.51 -37.50 17.93
CA ARG A 16 22.85 -36.65 16.92
C ARG A 16 23.76 -35.56 16.34
N ARG A 17 24.81 -35.16 17.05
CA ARG A 17 25.82 -34.20 16.58
C ARG A 17 26.82 -34.85 15.63
N ALA A 18 27.24 -36.09 15.90
CA ALA A 18 28.19 -36.82 15.05
C ALA A 18 27.63 -37.12 13.64
N GLY A 19 26.35 -37.50 13.52
CA GLY A 19 25.72 -37.77 12.21
C GLY A 19 25.57 -36.53 11.32
N ASN A 20 25.45 -35.34 11.91
CA ASN A 20 25.33 -34.09 11.14
C ASN A 20 26.69 -33.56 10.64
N ASP A 21 27.79 -33.87 11.34
CA ASP A 21 29.14 -33.46 10.92
C ASP A 21 29.66 -34.28 9.73
N GLU A 22 29.19 -35.53 9.56
CA GLU A 22 29.59 -36.40 8.45
C GLU A 22 28.91 -36.02 7.12
N VAL A 23 27.62 -35.64 7.18
CA VAL A 23 26.90 -35.07 6.02
C VAL A 23 27.50 -33.73 5.59
N ASN A 24 28.00 -32.94 6.55
CA ASN A 24 28.62 -31.64 6.27
C ASN A 24 30.09 -31.75 5.80
N LYS A 25 30.72 -32.93 5.92
CA LYS A 25 32.04 -33.22 5.34
C LYS A 25 31.94 -33.71 3.90
N ARG A 26 30.90 -34.46 3.53
CA ARG A 26 30.65 -34.85 2.12
C ARG A 26 30.35 -33.66 1.20
N SER A 27 29.75 -32.59 1.71
CA SER A 27 29.49 -31.37 0.92
C SER A 27 30.70 -30.46 0.74
N LYS A 28 31.82 -30.71 1.44
CA LYS A 28 33.05 -29.92 1.36
C LYS A 28 34.09 -30.48 0.38
N GLY A 29 33.88 -31.69 -0.17
CA GLY A 29 34.80 -32.36 -1.09
C GLY A 29 34.68 -31.92 -2.56
N ASP A 30 33.49 -31.50 -3.02
CA ASP A 30 33.25 -31.14 -4.43
C ASP A 30 33.38 -29.64 -4.71
N LYS A 31 34.47 -29.03 -4.21
CA LYS A 31 34.85 -27.64 -4.58
C LYS A 31 36.29 -27.52 -5.05
N MET A 32 36.85 -28.58 -5.62
CA MET A 32 38.03 -28.48 -6.48
C MET A 32 37.58 -28.59 -7.93
N GLY A 33 37.56 -27.46 -8.64
CA GLY A 33 37.33 -27.46 -10.10
C GLY A 33 36.31 -26.47 -10.64
N MET A 34 35.89 -25.45 -9.90
CA MET A 34 35.13 -24.34 -10.49
C MET A 34 36.01 -23.10 -10.59
N SER A 35 36.31 -22.74 -11.83
CA SER A 35 37.07 -21.55 -12.17
C SER A 35 36.39 -20.32 -11.55
N LYS A 36 37.16 -19.29 -11.19
CA LYS A 36 36.64 -17.97 -10.75
C LYS A 36 35.75 -17.28 -11.81
N LYS A 37 35.47 -17.90 -12.97
CA LYS A 37 34.57 -17.39 -14.01
C LYS A 37 33.09 -17.76 -13.78
N ASP A 38 32.77 -18.61 -12.80
CA ASP A 38 31.42 -19.16 -12.62
C ASP A 38 30.60 -18.55 -11.46
N VAL A 39 31.03 -17.41 -10.89
CA VAL A 39 30.24 -16.65 -9.89
C VAL A 39 29.63 -15.42 -10.54
N GLY A 40 28.75 -15.68 -11.50
CA GLY A 40 27.97 -14.67 -12.20
C GLY A 40 26.55 -15.16 -12.43
N MET A 41 25.87 -15.67 -11.39
CA MET A 41 24.42 -15.85 -11.44
C MET A 41 23.78 -14.47 -11.58
N THR A 42 23.67 -13.97 -12.81
CA THR A 42 22.98 -12.73 -13.12
C THR A 42 21.54 -12.89 -12.66
N ALA A 43 21.12 -12.07 -11.70
CA ALA A 43 19.76 -12.10 -11.19
C ALA A 43 18.78 -11.98 -12.37
N ALA A 44 17.75 -12.84 -12.41
CA ALA A 44 16.75 -12.82 -13.47
C ALA A 44 16.26 -11.37 -13.71
N PRO A 45 16.24 -10.91 -14.98
CA PRO A 45 16.04 -9.50 -15.27
C PRO A 45 14.65 -9.04 -14.81
N ARG A 46 14.62 -8.14 -13.82
CA ARG A 46 13.37 -7.51 -13.37
C ARG A 46 12.96 -6.41 -14.35
N LYS A 47 11.89 -6.65 -15.13
CA LYS A 47 11.36 -5.66 -16.06
C LYS A 47 10.71 -4.48 -15.31
N GLN A 48 11.30 -3.31 -15.45
CA GLN A 48 10.76 -2.05 -14.90
C GLN A 48 10.12 -1.23 -16.03
N SER A 49 9.07 -0.47 -15.71
CA SER A 49 8.39 0.38 -16.69
C SER A 49 8.01 1.74 -16.11
N LYS A 50 7.94 2.75 -16.98
CA LYS A 50 7.53 4.10 -16.59
C LYS A 50 6.02 4.14 -16.35
N THR A 51 5.63 4.76 -15.25
CA THR A 51 4.22 4.88 -14.80
C THR A 51 3.58 6.22 -15.14
N TYR A 52 4.33 7.15 -15.72
CA TYR A 52 3.87 8.49 -16.08
C TYR A 52 4.53 8.92 -17.40
N LYS A 53 3.92 9.89 -18.09
CA LYS A 53 4.47 10.55 -19.27
C LYS A 53 4.42 12.05 -19.05
N VAL A 54 5.52 12.75 -19.35
CA VAL A 54 5.59 14.21 -19.21
C VAL A 54 4.84 14.86 -20.38
N PRO A 55 4.09 15.95 -20.15
CA PRO A 55 3.45 16.74 -21.20
C PRO A 55 4.44 17.22 -22.26
N LYS A 56 4.00 17.28 -23.52
CA LYS A 56 4.87 17.71 -24.63
C LYS A 56 5.25 19.19 -24.54
N ARG A 57 4.30 20.04 -24.11
CA ARG A 57 4.49 21.49 -23.92
C ARG A 57 4.53 21.80 -22.42
N PRO A 58 5.71 22.16 -21.87
CA PRO A 58 5.85 22.37 -20.43
C PRO A 58 5.11 23.61 -19.90
N TYR A 59 5.11 24.72 -20.63
CA TYR A 59 4.63 26.03 -20.13
C TYR A 59 3.33 26.48 -20.79
N GLU A 60 2.33 25.61 -20.79
CA GLU A 60 0.99 25.93 -21.28
C GLU A 60 0.10 26.35 -20.10
N ALA A 61 -0.28 27.63 -20.05
CA ALA A 61 -1.00 28.21 -18.92
C ALA A 61 -2.28 27.42 -18.57
N ALA A 62 -3.15 27.19 -19.55
CA ALA A 62 -4.40 26.45 -19.36
C ALA A 62 -4.20 25.05 -18.74
N ARG A 63 -3.14 24.34 -19.14
CA ARG A 63 -2.79 23.03 -18.57
C ARG A 63 -2.27 23.16 -17.14
N LEU A 64 -1.42 24.15 -16.88
CA LEU A 64 -0.86 24.39 -15.55
C LEU A 64 -1.96 24.72 -14.54
N ASP A 65 -2.94 25.55 -14.93
CA ASP A 65 -4.06 25.96 -14.09
C ASP A 65 -5.02 24.79 -13.82
N ALA A 66 -5.36 24.01 -14.86
CA ALA A 66 -6.18 22.80 -14.71
C ALA A 66 -5.52 21.77 -13.78
N GLU A 67 -4.21 21.53 -13.93
CA GLU A 67 -3.46 20.63 -13.05
C GLU A 67 -3.36 21.16 -11.62
N LEU A 68 -3.23 22.48 -11.44
CA LEU A 68 -3.17 23.10 -10.12
C LEU A 68 -4.51 22.97 -9.40
N LYS A 69 -5.63 23.20 -10.11
CA LYS A 69 -6.98 23.00 -9.59
C LYS A 69 -7.19 21.56 -9.12
N LEU A 70 -6.85 20.58 -9.96
CA LEU A 70 -6.93 19.15 -9.59
C LEU A 70 -6.01 18.81 -8.41
N ALA A 71 -4.82 19.39 -8.34
CA ALA A 71 -3.90 19.14 -7.23
C ALA A 71 -4.46 19.67 -5.90
N GLY A 72 -5.08 20.85 -5.91
CA GLY A 72 -5.72 21.45 -4.75
C GLY A 72 -6.93 20.65 -4.26
N GLU A 73 -7.87 20.36 -5.17
CA GLU A 73 -9.12 19.65 -4.85
C GLU A 73 -8.89 18.24 -4.27
N TYR A 74 -7.92 17.51 -4.85
CA TYR A 74 -7.63 16.14 -4.46
C TYR A 74 -6.45 15.99 -3.49
N GLY A 75 -5.88 17.10 -3.01
CA GLY A 75 -4.74 17.11 -2.08
C GLY A 75 -3.52 16.32 -2.58
N LEU A 76 -3.15 16.52 -3.85
CA LEU A 76 -2.04 15.84 -4.51
C LEU A 76 -0.71 16.50 -4.15
N ARG A 77 0.36 15.70 -3.98
CA ARG A 77 1.68 16.25 -3.64
C ARG A 77 2.38 16.90 -4.83
N ASN A 78 2.20 16.32 -6.03
CA ASN A 78 2.89 16.79 -7.23
C ASN A 78 2.12 16.46 -8.51
N LYS A 79 2.44 17.18 -9.59
CA LYS A 79 1.89 16.96 -10.94
C LYS A 79 2.15 15.56 -11.49
N ARG A 80 3.21 14.89 -11.01
CA ARG A 80 3.48 13.49 -11.37
C ARG A 80 2.36 12.53 -10.96
N GLU A 81 1.67 12.77 -9.84
CA GLU A 81 0.49 11.96 -9.47
C GLU A 81 -0.63 12.08 -10.52
N ILE A 82 -0.84 13.29 -11.07
CA ILE A 82 -1.79 13.55 -12.15
C ILE A 82 -1.35 12.83 -13.42
N TRP A 83 -0.07 12.98 -13.81
CA TRP A 83 0.47 12.37 -15.03
C TRP A 83 0.46 10.83 -15.02
N ARG A 84 0.51 10.20 -13.84
CA ARG A 84 0.32 8.76 -13.71
C ARG A 84 -1.09 8.34 -14.10
N ILE A 85 -2.09 9.07 -13.60
CA ILE A 85 -3.51 8.81 -13.88
C ILE A 85 -3.84 9.10 -15.34
N GLN A 86 -3.31 10.21 -15.88
CA GLN A 86 -3.45 10.53 -17.30
C GLN A 86 -2.84 9.44 -18.19
N LEU A 87 -1.66 8.89 -17.83
CA LEU A 87 -1.08 7.79 -18.60
C LEU A 87 -1.95 6.52 -18.52
N THR A 88 -2.48 6.16 -17.36
CA THR A 88 -3.36 4.99 -17.23
C THR A 88 -4.65 5.17 -18.04
N LEU A 89 -5.25 6.36 -17.97
CA LEU A 89 -6.45 6.71 -18.71
C LEU A 89 -6.19 6.71 -20.22
N SER A 90 -5.04 7.22 -20.67
CA SER A 90 -4.62 7.18 -22.07
C SER A 90 -4.47 5.74 -22.58
N LYS A 91 -3.90 4.83 -21.78
CA LYS A 91 -3.80 3.40 -22.13
C LYS A 91 -5.18 2.73 -22.24
N ILE A 92 -6.08 3.02 -21.31
CA ILE A 92 -7.45 2.51 -21.31
C ILE A 92 -8.21 3.00 -22.54
N ARG A 93 -8.17 4.31 -22.82
CA ARG A 93 -8.79 4.90 -24.01
C ARG A 93 -8.19 4.36 -25.31
N ARG A 94 -6.88 4.11 -25.36
CA ARG A 94 -6.24 3.50 -26.53
C ARG A 94 -6.77 2.09 -26.75
N ALA A 95 -6.83 1.26 -25.71
CA ALA A 95 -7.39 -0.09 -25.82
C ALA A 95 -8.86 -0.04 -26.30
N ALA A 96 -9.69 0.81 -25.71
CA ALA A 96 -11.08 0.99 -26.13
C ALA A 96 -11.20 1.38 -27.61
N ARG A 97 -10.38 2.32 -28.10
CA ARG A 97 -10.37 2.71 -29.52
C ARG A 97 -9.97 1.58 -30.47
N GLU A 98 -9.01 0.74 -30.09
CA GLU A 98 -8.63 -0.39 -30.94
C GLU A 98 -9.75 -1.44 -30.99
N LEU A 99 -10.44 -1.67 -29.88
CA LEU A 99 -11.58 -2.60 -29.83
C LEU A 99 -12.79 -2.07 -30.59
N LEU A 100 -13.03 -0.75 -30.57
CA LEU A 100 -14.15 -0.13 -31.25
C LEU A 100 -14.07 -0.20 -32.79
N LYS A 101 -12.87 -0.42 -33.36
CA LYS A 101 -12.67 -0.62 -34.80
C LYS A 101 -13.13 -1.99 -35.29
N LEU A 102 -13.14 -2.98 -34.40
CA LEU A 102 -13.52 -4.35 -34.73
C LEU A 102 -15.05 -4.48 -34.76
N ASP A 103 -15.56 -5.47 -35.49
CA ASP A 103 -17.00 -5.78 -35.50
C ASP A 103 -17.49 -6.20 -34.10
N ASP A 104 -18.77 -5.96 -33.80
CA ASP A 104 -19.37 -6.27 -32.50
C ASP A 104 -19.31 -7.75 -32.14
N LYS A 105 -19.29 -8.65 -33.13
CA LYS A 105 -19.23 -10.11 -32.93
C LYS A 105 -17.82 -10.67 -32.92
N ASP A 106 -16.80 -9.83 -33.12
CA ASP A 106 -15.42 -10.28 -33.11
C ASP A 106 -15.02 -10.85 -31.72
N PRO A 107 -14.41 -12.06 -31.67
CA PRO A 107 -14.10 -12.71 -30.40
C PRO A 107 -13.14 -11.91 -29.53
N LYS A 108 -12.22 -11.13 -30.13
CA LYS A 108 -11.29 -10.27 -29.40
C LYS A 108 -12.03 -9.09 -28.77
N ARG A 109 -12.95 -8.47 -29.51
CA ARG A 109 -13.79 -7.38 -28.97
C ARG A 109 -14.65 -7.85 -27.80
N LEU A 110 -15.29 -9.00 -27.93
CA LEU A 110 -16.11 -9.59 -26.88
C LEU A 110 -15.29 -9.93 -25.64
N PHE A 111 -14.11 -10.55 -25.80
CA PHE A 111 -13.30 -10.95 -24.66
C PHE A 111 -12.60 -9.76 -23.98
N GLU A 112 -11.79 -9.01 -24.74
CA GLU A 112 -11.00 -7.91 -24.19
C GLU A 112 -11.88 -6.72 -23.77
N GLY A 113 -12.94 -6.43 -24.52
CA GLY A 113 -13.89 -5.37 -24.20
C GLY A 113 -14.62 -5.63 -22.89
N ASN A 114 -15.17 -6.83 -22.71
CA ASN A 114 -15.82 -7.21 -21.46
C ASN A 114 -14.83 -7.23 -20.29
N ALA A 115 -13.59 -7.68 -20.50
CA ALA A 115 -12.56 -7.64 -19.46
C ALA A 115 -12.21 -6.21 -19.04
N LEU A 116 -12.14 -5.27 -20.00
CA LEU A 116 -11.88 -3.85 -19.74
C LEU A 116 -13.01 -3.22 -18.93
N ILE A 117 -14.26 -3.42 -19.36
CA ILE A 117 -15.45 -2.87 -18.68
C ILE A 117 -15.56 -3.43 -17.26
N ARG A 118 -15.45 -4.75 -17.08
CA ARG A 118 -15.48 -5.39 -15.75
C ARG A 118 -14.43 -4.82 -14.80
N ARG A 119 -13.23 -4.50 -15.30
CA ARG A 119 -12.17 -3.89 -14.48
C ARG A 119 -12.56 -2.48 -14.04
N LEU A 120 -13.14 -1.67 -14.92
CA LEU A 120 -13.55 -0.30 -14.62
C LEU A 120 -14.71 -0.25 -13.62
N VAL A 121 -15.69 -1.13 -13.80
CA VAL A 121 -16.82 -1.31 -12.87
C VAL A 121 -16.34 -1.76 -11.50
N ARG A 122 -15.46 -2.78 -11.42
CA ARG A 122 -14.90 -3.24 -10.14
C ARG A 122 -14.17 -2.14 -9.37
N ILE A 123 -13.51 -1.22 -10.08
CA ILE A 123 -12.85 -0.07 -9.46
C ILE A 123 -13.89 0.98 -9.02
N GLY A 124 -15.02 1.07 -9.70
CA GLY A 124 -16.07 2.07 -9.47
C GLY A 124 -15.87 3.36 -10.29
N VAL A 125 -15.14 3.28 -11.41
CA VAL A 125 -14.98 4.41 -12.36
C VAL A 125 -16.15 4.50 -13.33
N LEU A 126 -16.77 3.36 -13.62
CA LEU A 126 -17.93 3.24 -14.49
C LEU A 126 -19.06 2.62 -13.67
N ASP A 127 -20.28 3.10 -13.91
CA ASP A 127 -21.49 2.56 -13.27
C ASP A 127 -22.00 1.33 -14.04
N ASP A 128 -22.75 0.46 -13.35
CA ASP A 128 -23.30 -0.78 -13.91
C ASP A 128 -24.29 -0.50 -15.05
N THR A 129 -24.93 0.67 -15.04
CA THR A 129 -25.84 1.08 -16.11
C THR A 129 -25.12 1.42 -17.43
N ARG A 130 -23.83 1.75 -17.38
CA ARG A 130 -23.05 2.30 -18.53
C ARG A 130 -22.00 1.33 -19.05
N MET A 131 -22.32 0.03 -19.10
CA MET A 131 -21.40 -1.02 -19.56
C MET A 131 -21.22 -1.09 -21.08
N ARG A 132 -20.87 0.03 -21.73
CA ARG A 132 -20.51 0.09 -23.17
C ARG A 132 -19.13 0.70 -23.37
N LEU A 133 -18.42 0.28 -24.43
CA LEU A 133 -17.08 0.77 -24.74
C LEU A 133 -17.05 2.28 -25.04
N ASP A 134 -18.14 2.84 -25.56
CA ASP A 134 -18.23 4.27 -25.89
C ASP A 134 -18.10 5.16 -24.63
N TYR A 135 -18.70 4.75 -23.52
CA TYR A 135 -18.60 5.47 -22.25
C TYR A 135 -17.17 5.48 -21.68
N VAL A 136 -16.35 4.48 -22.02
CA VAL A 136 -14.93 4.44 -21.62
C VAL A 136 -14.14 5.60 -22.24
N LEU A 137 -14.54 6.07 -23.42
CA LEU A 137 -13.90 7.22 -24.06
C LEU A 137 -14.21 8.53 -23.32
N ALA A 138 -15.40 8.66 -22.74
CA ALA A 138 -15.85 9.85 -22.02
C ALA A 138 -15.22 10.02 -20.62
N LEU A 139 -14.54 8.99 -20.08
CA LEU A 139 -13.95 9.01 -18.74
C LEU A 139 -12.97 10.17 -18.54
N LYS A 140 -13.09 10.87 -17.42
CA LYS A 140 -12.22 11.98 -17.05
C LYS A 140 -11.18 11.54 -16.02
N THR A 141 -10.22 12.43 -15.75
CA THR A 141 -9.17 12.19 -14.75
C THR A 141 -9.70 12.14 -13.32
N GLU A 142 -10.74 12.92 -13.08
CA GLU A 142 -11.48 13.08 -11.85
C GLU A 142 -12.05 11.73 -11.40
N ASP A 143 -12.67 10.97 -12.31
CA ASP A 143 -13.27 9.66 -12.01
C ASP A 143 -12.26 8.70 -11.35
N PHE A 144 -10.99 8.74 -11.74
CA PHE A 144 -9.94 7.94 -11.13
C PHE A 144 -9.40 8.53 -9.82
N LEU A 145 -9.37 9.86 -9.70
CA LEU A 145 -8.96 10.55 -8.49
C LEU A 145 -9.99 10.34 -7.35
N GLU A 146 -11.28 10.26 -7.69
CA GLU A 146 -12.34 9.94 -6.74
C GLU A 146 -12.20 8.56 -6.11
N ARG A 147 -11.64 7.59 -6.84
CA ARG A 147 -11.46 6.21 -6.35
C ARG A 147 -10.21 5.99 -5.49
N ARG A 148 -9.43 7.04 -5.24
CA ARG A 148 -8.25 6.96 -4.37
C ARG A 148 -8.64 6.80 -2.91
N LEU A 149 -7.84 6.08 -2.14
CA LEU A 149 -8.07 5.92 -0.71
C LEU A 149 -8.12 7.26 0.03
N GLN A 150 -7.30 8.22 -0.40
CA GLN A 150 -7.29 9.57 0.16
C GLN A 150 -8.64 10.28 0.08
N THR A 151 -9.28 10.27 -1.10
CA THR A 151 -10.59 10.88 -1.32
C THR A 151 -11.70 10.08 -0.66
N GLN A 152 -11.63 8.75 -0.73
CA GLN A 152 -12.62 7.89 -0.09
C GLN A 152 -12.65 8.08 1.43
N VAL A 153 -11.50 8.18 2.08
CA VAL A 153 -11.40 8.47 3.53
C VAL A 153 -12.00 9.82 3.89
N PHE A 154 -11.83 10.84 3.03
CA PHE A 154 -12.45 12.15 3.23
C PHE A 154 -13.97 12.11 3.00
N LYS A 155 -14.44 11.49 1.91
CA LYS A 155 -15.87 11.35 1.60
C LYS A 155 -16.63 10.53 2.66
N LEU A 156 -15.96 9.56 3.30
CA LEU A 156 -16.51 8.77 4.41
C LEU A 156 -16.53 9.52 5.76
N GLY A 157 -16.04 10.76 5.83
CA GLY A 157 -16.04 11.56 7.07
C GLY A 157 -14.98 11.15 8.11
N LEU A 158 -14.08 10.21 7.79
CA LEU A 158 -12.99 9.78 8.69
C LEU A 158 -11.89 10.85 8.86
N ALA A 159 -11.90 11.90 8.03
CA ALA A 159 -10.95 12.98 8.10
C ALA A 159 -11.63 14.32 7.82
N LYS A 160 -11.19 15.37 8.52
CA LYS A 160 -11.69 16.74 8.35
C LYS A 160 -11.37 17.37 6.99
N SER A 161 -10.30 16.93 6.32
CA SER A 161 -9.86 17.46 5.03
C SER A 161 -9.12 16.40 4.22
N VAL A 162 -8.98 16.65 2.91
CA VAL A 162 -8.25 15.75 2.01
C VAL A 162 -6.76 15.64 2.37
N HIS A 163 -6.18 16.71 2.93
CA HIS A 163 -4.82 16.72 3.46
C HIS A 163 -4.71 15.93 4.77
N HIS A 164 -5.69 16.06 5.66
CA HIS A 164 -5.76 15.27 6.89
C HIS A 164 -5.87 13.77 6.58
N ALA A 165 -6.71 13.38 5.62
CA ALA A 165 -6.85 12.00 5.16
C ALA A 165 -5.49 11.41 4.72
N ARG A 166 -4.70 12.19 3.97
CA ARG A 166 -3.37 11.76 3.51
C ARG A 166 -2.42 11.47 4.67
N VAL A 167 -2.43 12.32 5.69
CA VAL A 167 -1.61 12.16 6.90
C VAL A 167 -2.02 10.89 7.66
N LEU A 168 -3.32 10.69 7.89
CA LEU A 168 -3.84 9.50 8.58
C LEU A 168 -3.44 8.20 7.88
N ILE A 169 -3.55 8.16 6.55
CA ILE A 169 -3.13 7.00 5.75
C ILE A 169 -1.64 6.77 5.92
N ARG A 170 -0.80 7.80 5.75
CA ARG A 170 0.66 7.68 5.85
C ARG A 170 1.13 7.24 7.24
N GLN A 171 0.44 7.69 8.29
CA GLN A 171 0.68 7.32 9.69
C GLN A 171 0.10 5.95 10.06
N ARG A 172 -0.48 5.20 9.12
CA ARG A 172 -1.00 3.83 9.30
C ARG A 172 -2.24 3.76 10.19
N HIS A 173 -3.06 4.81 10.22
CA HIS A 173 -4.29 4.84 10.99
C HIS A 173 -5.48 4.22 10.25
N ILE A 174 -5.40 4.04 8.93
CA ILE A 174 -6.50 3.55 8.09
C ILE A 174 -6.24 2.10 7.65
N ARG A 175 -7.28 1.28 7.69
CA ARG A 175 -7.33 -0.07 7.12
C ARG A 175 -8.36 -0.17 6.01
N VAL A 176 -8.14 -1.12 5.09
CA VAL A 176 -9.10 -1.55 4.09
C VAL A 176 -9.33 -3.04 4.32
N GLY A 177 -10.52 -3.40 4.78
CA GLY A 177 -10.79 -4.75 5.29
C GLY A 177 -9.93 -5.06 6.52
N LYS A 178 -9.11 -6.11 6.42
CA LYS A 178 -8.20 -6.53 7.50
C LYS A 178 -6.81 -5.88 7.42
N GLN A 179 -6.45 -5.29 6.28
CA GLN A 179 -5.09 -4.82 6.01
C GLN A 179 -4.95 -3.32 6.25
N VAL A 180 -3.89 -2.93 6.96
CA VAL A 180 -3.50 -1.52 7.09
C VAL A 180 -2.84 -1.05 5.80
N VAL A 181 -3.35 0.04 5.23
CA VAL A 181 -2.86 0.61 3.96
C VAL A 181 -2.23 1.96 4.22
N ASN A 182 -0.97 2.14 3.81
CA ASN A 182 -0.19 3.36 4.04
C ASN A 182 0.10 4.18 2.77
N VAL A 183 -0.59 3.84 1.67
CA VAL A 183 -0.41 4.46 0.35
C VAL A 183 -1.68 5.24 -0.02
N PRO A 184 -1.65 6.58 -0.05
CA PRO A 184 -2.81 7.41 -0.40
C PRO A 184 -3.30 7.24 -1.86
N SER A 185 -2.43 6.73 -2.75
CA SER A 185 -2.76 6.43 -4.14
C SER A 185 -3.38 5.04 -4.33
N PHE A 186 -3.67 4.32 -3.25
CA PHE A 186 -4.37 3.03 -3.34
C PHE A 186 -5.75 3.24 -3.96
N VAL A 187 -6.10 2.41 -4.94
CA VAL A 187 -7.38 2.49 -5.64
C VAL A 187 -8.37 1.56 -4.92
N VAL A 188 -9.40 2.13 -4.33
CA VAL A 188 -10.40 1.40 -3.54
C VAL A 188 -11.45 0.81 -4.48
N ARG A 189 -11.59 -0.51 -4.46
CA ARG A 189 -12.66 -1.24 -5.18
C ARG A 189 -14.00 -1.03 -4.49
N LEU A 190 -15.10 -1.15 -5.24
CA LEU A 190 -16.46 -1.03 -4.68
C LEU A 190 -16.69 -1.98 -3.50
N ASP A 191 -16.32 -3.25 -3.65
CA ASP A 191 -16.47 -4.27 -2.59
C ASP A 191 -15.71 -3.90 -1.30
N SER A 192 -14.52 -3.31 -1.46
CA SER A 192 -13.66 -2.94 -0.34
C SER A 192 -14.02 -1.60 0.29
N GLN A 193 -14.83 -0.77 -0.38
CA GLN A 193 -15.17 0.58 0.07
C GLN A 193 -15.93 0.57 1.40
N LYS A 194 -16.86 -0.38 1.58
CA LYS A 194 -17.63 -0.56 2.83
C LYS A 194 -16.75 -0.94 4.03
N HIS A 195 -15.54 -1.42 3.76
CA HIS A 195 -14.62 -1.96 4.77
C HIS A 195 -13.45 -0.99 5.04
N VAL A 196 -13.61 0.30 4.74
CA VAL A 196 -12.61 1.33 5.03
C VAL A 196 -12.95 1.95 6.39
N ASP A 197 -12.02 1.81 7.33
CA ASP A 197 -12.20 2.27 8.71
C ASP A 197 -10.84 2.52 9.38
N TYR A 198 -10.83 3.04 10.59
CA TYR A 198 -9.63 3.08 11.42
C TYR A 198 -9.11 1.67 11.71
N SER A 199 -7.79 1.57 11.78
CA SER A 199 -7.11 0.36 12.22
C SER A 199 -7.37 0.11 13.70
N LEU A 200 -7.66 -1.13 14.09
CA LEU A 200 -7.82 -1.51 15.50
C LEU A 200 -6.58 -1.23 16.35
N LYS A 201 -5.39 -1.19 15.73
CA LYS A 201 -4.13 -0.87 16.41
C LYS A 201 -3.89 0.64 16.52
N SER A 202 -4.70 1.45 15.83
CA SER A 202 -4.60 2.90 15.84
C SER A 202 -5.16 3.46 17.16
N PRO A 203 -4.59 4.53 17.72
CA PRO A 203 -5.20 5.26 18.83
C PRO A 203 -6.65 5.70 18.55
N TYR A 204 -7.00 5.94 17.28
CA TYR A 204 -8.36 6.32 16.86
C TYR A 204 -9.33 5.13 16.75
N GLY A 205 -8.82 3.90 16.68
CA GLY A 205 -9.63 2.67 16.55
C GLY A 205 -9.64 1.83 17.82
N GLY A 206 -9.46 2.45 18.99
CA GLY A 206 -9.41 1.76 20.30
C GLY A 206 -8.03 1.22 20.69
N GLY A 207 -6.99 1.48 19.89
CA GLY A 207 -5.62 1.08 20.18
C GLY A 207 -4.95 1.94 21.26
N ARG A 208 -3.78 1.49 21.72
CA ARG A 208 -2.99 2.17 22.76
C ARG A 208 -2.65 3.61 22.35
N PRO A 209 -2.79 4.60 23.25
CA PRO A 209 -2.39 5.98 22.99
C PRO A 209 -0.94 6.12 22.50
N GLY A 210 -0.72 7.06 21.58
CA GLY A 210 0.58 7.33 20.96
C GLY A 210 1.66 7.76 21.95
N ARG A 211 2.93 7.65 21.53
CA ARG A 211 4.12 7.90 22.39
C ARG A 211 4.06 9.24 23.12
N VAL A 212 3.77 10.34 22.40
CA VAL A 212 3.75 11.69 23.00
C VAL A 212 2.57 11.85 23.96
N LYS A 213 1.37 11.38 23.60
CA LYS A 213 0.20 11.41 24.51
C LYS A 213 0.49 10.64 25.79
N ARG A 214 1.14 9.47 25.68
CA ARG A 214 1.56 8.68 26.84
C ARG A 214 2.67 9.36 27.66
N LYS A 215 3.66 9.99 27.02
CA LYS A 215 4.71 10.75 27.73
C LYS A 215 4.10 11.93 28.50
N ARG A 216 3.19 12.67 27.87
CA ARG A 216 2.49 13.80 28.52
C ARG A 216 1.59 13.34 29.67
N ALA A 217 0.84 12.25 29.49
CA ALA A 217 0.02 11.70 30.57
C ALA A 217 0.88 11.28 31.78
N LYS A 218 2.03 10.63 31.54
CA LYS A 218 2.98 10.28 32.61
C LYS A 218 3.58 11.49 33.32
N ALA A 219 3.92 12.54 32.57
CA ALA A 219 4.43 13.78 33.14
C ALA A 219 3.36 14.50 33.97
N ALA A 220 2.10 14.45 33.55
CA ALA A 220 0.98 15.02 34.31
C ALA A 220 0.70 14.26 35.61
N THR A 221 0.89 12.93 35.64
CA THR A 221 0.71 12.13 36.86
C THR A 221 1.89 12.23 37.83
N GLY A 222 3.11 12.48 37.34
CA GLY A 222 4.31 12.58 38.19
C GLY A 222 4.64 14.00 38.68
N GLY A 223 3.78 14.99 38.43
CA GLY A 223 3.96 16.37 38.88
C GLY A 223 3.08 16.76 40.08
N GLY A 224 2.46 15.78 40.75
CA GLY A 224 1.52 16.00 41.86
C GLY A 224 1.84 15.22 43.13
N GLU A 225 3.04 14.62 43.25
CA GLU A 225 3.46 13.83 44.44
C GLU A 225 4.58 14.49 45.27
N ASP A 226 5.07 15.68 44.88
CA ASP A 226 6.19 16.37 45.56
C ASP A 226 5.76 17.67 46.26
N GLY A 227 4.62 17.69 46.97
CA GLY A 227 4.08 18.96 47.51
C GLY A 227 3.19 18.90 48.75
N GLU A 228 3.23 17.86 49.59
CA GLU A 228 2.36 17.80 50.77
C GLU A 228 2.97 17.13 52.02
N GLN A 229 4.29 17.27 52.23
CA GLN A 229 4.94 16.92 53.51
C GLN A 229 6.06 17.93 53.80
N ALA A 230 5.71 19.13 54.24
CA ALA A 230 6.68 20.07 54.83
C ALA A 230 6.08 21.17 55.70
N GLU A 231 4.89 21.03 56.30
CA GLU A 231 4.40 22.04 57.26
C GLU A 231 3.50 21.37 58.33
N GLU A 232 4.11 20.65 59.28
CA GLU A 232 3.52 20.43 60.62
C GLU A 232 4.58 19.87 61.58
N GLU A 233 5.54 20.72 62.00
CA GLU A 233 6.26 20.57 63.28
C GLU A 233 6.52 21.98 63.85
N ASP A 234 5.48 22.57 64.45
CA ASP A 234 5.56 23.67 65.43
C ASP A 234 5.07 23.12 66.79
N GLU A 235 5.99 22.84 67.72
CA GLU A 235 5.98 23.13 69.18
C GLU A 235 7.06 22.35 69.95
#